data_AF-A0A521S9M3-F1
#
_entry.id   AF-A0A521S9M3-F1
#
_cell.length_a   1.000
_cell.length_b   1.000
_cell.length_c   1.000
_cell.angle_alpha   90.00
_cell.angle_beta   90.00
_cell.angle_gamma   90.00
#
_symmetry.space_group_name_H-M   'P 1'
#
loop_
_entity.id
_entity.type
_entity.pdbx_description
1 polymer ?
#
loop_
_entity_poly.entity_id
_entity_poly.type
_entity_poly.pdbx_seq_one_letter_code
_entity_poly.pdbx_strand_id
1 'polypeptide(L)'
;MDPEVRALVILLALIWSLLYWVGGGVMFALVSLLRLGRVRKVRFSCLFTLLAFACGIGASVYGVGRSGAALNACLVASQTKAESLAALFGCGFSTILVAFLIGAAALVAGGFLILALASTSIRPWVRLEKDGEEPEEPIV
;
A
#
# COMPACT_ATOMS: atom_id res chain seq x y z
N MET A 1 -21.47 -15.76 3.45
CA MET A 1 -20.89 -14.98 2.35
C MET A 1 -20.88 -15.89 1.15
N ASP A 2 -21.65 -15.55 0.13
CA ASP A 2 -21.88 -16.43 -1.02
C ASP A 2 -20.56 -16.70 -1.77
N PRO A 3 -20.42 -17.88 -2.42
CA PRO A 3 -19.17 -18.26 -3.08
C PRO A 3 -18.74 -17.25 -4.14
N GLU A 4 -19.68 -16.63 -4.83
CA GLU A 4 -19.44 -15.58 -5.84
C GLU A 4 -18.84 -14.31 -5.21
N VAL A 5 -19.42 -13.86 -4.09
CA VAL A 5 -18.93 -12.70 -3.33
C VAL A 5 -17.54 -12.98 -2.78
N ARG A 6 -17.28 -14.19 -2.30
CA ARG A 6 -15.96 -14.60 -1.80
C ARG A 6 -14.91 -14.58 -2.91
N ALA A 7 -15.25 -15.08 -4.10
CA ALA A 7 -14.36 -15.02 -5.27
C ALA A 7 -14.03 -13.58 -5.67
N LEU A 8 -15.03 -12.69 -5.68
CA LEU A 8 -14.83 -11.26 -5.94
C LEU A 8 -13.92 -10.61 -4.91
N VAL A 9 -14.10 -10.89 -3.62
CA VAL A 9 -13.22 -10.34 -2.57
C VAL A 9 -11.78 -10.79 -2.75
N ILE A 10 -11.55 -12.07 -3.05
CA ILE A 10 -10.19 -12.60 -3.27
C ILE A 10 -9.55 -11.92 -4.48
N LEU A 11 -10.28 -11.81 -5.59
CA LEU A 11 -9.79 -11.19 -6.82
C LEU A 11 -9.47 -9.70 -6.59
N LEU A 12 -10.38 -8.95 -5.92
CA LEU A 12 -10.12 -7.56 -5.54
C LEU A 12 -8.95 -7.42 -4.59
N ALA A 13 -8.81 -8.32 -3.60
CA ALA A 13 -7.70 -8.30 -2.66
C ALA A 13 -6.36 -8.45 -3.40
N LEU A 14 -6.29 -9.39 -4.35
CA LEU A 14 -5.10 -9.61 -5.17
C LEU A 14 -4.79 -8.38 -6.03
N ILE A 15 -5.77 -7.84 -6.76
CA ILE A 15 -5.56 -6.64 -7.60
C ILE A 15 -5.13 -5.44 -6.76
N TRP A 16 -5.83 -5.14 -5.66
CA TRP A 16 -5.50 -4.00 -4.81
C TRP A 16 -4.18 -4.18 -4.10
N SER A 17 -3.87 -5.37 -3.59
CA SER A 17 -2.55 -5.63 -3.00
C SER A 17 -1.43 -5.42 -4.03
N LEU A 18 -1.63 -5.82 -5.29
CA LEU A 18 -0.65 -5.60 -6.36
C LEU A 18 -0.47 -4.12 -6.67
N LEU A 19 -1.57 -3.37 -6.82
CA LEU A 19 -1.55 -1.92 -7.06
C LEU A 19 -0.90 -1.16 -5.92
N TYR A 20 -1.21 -1.51 -4.67
CA TYR A 20 -0.60 -0.94 -3.48
C TYR A 20 0.87 -1.27 -3.35
N TRP A 21 1.25 -2.51 -3.66
CA TRP A 21 2.63 -2.95 -3.62
C TRP A 21 3.48 -2.22 -4.66
N VAL A 22 3.02 -2.15 -5.92
CA VAL A 22 3.72 -1.43 -6.99
C VAL A 22 3.70 0.08 -6.73
N GLY A 23 2.53 0.65 -6.50
CA GLY A 23 2.36 2.10 -6.33
C GLY A 23 3.10 2.63 -5.11
N GLY A 24 2.93 2.00 -3.94
CA GLY A 24 3.65 2.40 -2.75
C GLY A 24 5.14 2.04 -2.82
N GLY A 25 5.52 0.93 -3.44
CA GLY A 25 6.92 0.56 -3.67
C GLY A 25 7.68 1.61 -4.49
N VAL A 26 7.09 2.08 -5.60
CA VAL A 26 7.67 3.16 -6.42
C VAL A 26 7.74 4.48 -5.65
N MET A 27 6.66 4.86 -4.96
CA MET A 27 6.62 6.05 -4.10
C MET A 27 7.75 6.06 -3.06
N PHE A 28 7.92 4.97 -2.31
CA PHE A 28 8.96 4.89 -1.30
C PHE A 28 10.36 4.74 -1.88
N ALA A 29 10.51 4.13 -3.04
CA ALA A 29 11.77 4.14 -3.77
C ALA A 29 12.18 5.58 -4.13
N LEU A 30 11.27 6.39 -4.69
CA LEU A 30 11.52 7.80 -4.99
C LEU A 30 11.86 8.60 -3.73
N VAL A 31 11.10 8.42 -2.64
CA VAL A 31 11.38 9.09 -1.36
C VAL A 31 12.75 8.70 -0.81
N SER A 32 13.15 7.42 -0.94
CA SER A 32 14.47 6.94 -0.51
C SER A 32 15.63 7.46 -1.36
N LEU A 33 15.39 7.80 -2.64
CA LEU A 33 16.37 8.46 -3.49
C LEU A 33 16.52 9.94 -3.13
N LEU A 34 15.40 10.63 -2.87
CA LEU A 34 15.38 12.05 -2.50
C LEU A 34 15.91 12.29 -1.09
N ARG A 35 15.64 11.40 -0.14
CA ARG A 35 16.21 11.45 1.21
C ARG A 35 17.47 10.60 1.23
N LEU A 36 18.65 11.24 1.11
CA LEU A 36 20.01 10.68 1.25
C LEU A 36 20.31 10.00 2.63
N GLY A 37 19.31 9.43 3.30
CA GLY A 37 19.45 8.68 4.54
C GLY A 37 19.81 7.22 4.25
N ARG A 38 20.83 6.69 4.95
CA ARG A 38 21.14 5.24 4.94
C ARG A 38 20.04 4.47 5.68
N VAL A 39 18.96 4.15 4.98
CA VAL A 39 17.91 3.25 5.49
C VAL A 39 18.37 1.81 5.29
N ARG A 40 18.12 0.93 6.28
CA ARG A 40 18.29 -0.52 6.12
C ARG A 40 17.23 -1.06 5.15
N LYS A 41 17.53 -1.03 3.85
CA LYS A 41 16.63 -1.35 2.73
C LYS A 41 15.85 -2.66 2.89
N VAL A 42 16.48 -3.68 3.50
CA VAL A 42 15.90 -5.03 3.63
C VAL A 42 14.70 -5.09 4.60
N ARG A 43 14.78 -4.42 5.76
CA ARG A 43 13.70 -4.47 6.77
C ARG A 43 12.49 -3.64 6.35
N PHE A 44 12.74 -2.51 5.68
CA PHE A 44 11.70 -1.64 5.16
C PHE A 44 10.85 -2.35 4.08
N SER A 45 11.50 -3.01 3.11
CA SER A 45 10.79 -3.66 2.01
C SER A 45 9.90 -4.82 2.50
N CYS A 46 10.33 -5.62 3.47
CA CYS A 46 9.54 -6.74 3.96
C CYS A 46 8.30 -6.27 4.73
N LEU A 47 8.47 -5.33 5.68
CA LEU A 47 7.35 -4.76 6.43
C LEU A 47 6.36 -4.02 5.52
N PHE A 48 6.88 -3.33 4.50
CA PHE A 48 6.04 -2.64 3.52
C PHE A 48 5.19 -3.61 2.71
N THR A 49 5.76 -4.71 2.20
CA THR A 49 5.00 -5.73 1.46
C THR A 49 3.89 -6.35 2.32
N LEU A 50 4.18 -6.65 3.59
CA LEU A 50 3.17 -7.17 4.52
C LEU A 50 2.04 -6.15 4.76
N LEU A 51 2.39 -4.88 4.95
CA LEU A 51 1.43 -3.81 5.11
C LEU A 51 0.57 -3.63 3.86
N ALA A 52 1.16 -3.67 2.66
CA ALA A 52 0.44 -3.57 1.40
C ALA A 52 -0.58 -4.70 1.22
N PHE A 53 -0.20 -5.92 1.61
CA PHE A 53 -1.09 -7.07 1.57
C PHE A 53 -2.23 -6.95 2.59
N ALA A 54 -1.91 -6.54 3.83
CA ALA A 54 -2.92 -6.31 4.87
C ALA A 54 -3.91 -5.20 4.47
N CYS A 55 -3.42 -4.09 3.91
CA CYS A 55 -4.27 -3.01 3.38
C CYS A 55 -5.12 -3.48 2.20
N GLY A 56 -4.58 -4.30 1.29
CA GLY A 56 -5.32 -4.85 0.15
C GLY A 56 -6.48 -5.76 0.59
N ILE A 57 -6.23 -6.66 1.54
CA ILE A 57 -7.26 -7.53 2.13
C ILE A 57 -8.28 -6.69 2.91
N GLY A 58 -7.82 -5.76 3.75
CA GLY A 58 -8.69 -4.92 4.54
C GLY A 58 -9.63 -4.07 3.67
N ALA A 59 -9.08 -3.45 2.62
CA ALA A 59 -9.85 -2.69 1.66
C ALA A 59 -10.88 -3.57 0.94
N SER A 60 -10.51 -4.76 0.46
CA SER A 60 -11.42 -5.65 -0.30
C SER A 60 -12.58 -6.15 0.54
N VAL A 61 -12.32 -6.59 1.78
CA VAL A 61 -13.35 -7.04 2.70
C VAL A 61 -14.27 -5.89 3.08
N TYR A 62 -13.71 -4.72 3.42
CA TYR A 62 -14.50 -3.56 3.80
C TYR A 62 -15.33 -3.01 2.63
N GLY A 63 -14.71 -2.88 1.45
CA GLY A 63 -15.34 -2.38 0.23
C GLY A 63 -16.53 -3.24 -0.17
N VAL A 64 -16.34 -4.55 -0.33
CA VAL A 64 -17.42 -5.46 -0.71
C VAL A 64 -18.49 -5.58 0.39
N GLY A 65 -18.08 -5.59 1.66
CA GLY A 65 -19.01 -5.60 2.78
C GLY A 65 -19.92 -4.37 2.83
N ARG A 66 -19.39 -3.18 2.52
CA ARG A 66 -20.16 -1.92 2.49
C ARG A 66 -20.96 -1.74 1.21
N SER A 67 -20.50 -2.28 0.07
CA SER A 67 -21.22 -2.19 -1.20
C SER A 67 -22.60 -2.81 -1.15
N GLY A 68 -22.80 -3.93 -0.44
CA GLY A 68 -24.11 -4.56 -0.33
C GLY A 68 -25.16 -3.66 0.32
N ALA A 69 -24.78 -2.91 1.36
CA ALA A 69 -25.67 -1.97 2.03
C ALA A 69 -25.96 -0.73 1.17
N ALA A 70 -24.93 -0.20 0.48
CA ALA A 70 -25.08 0.95 -0.41
C ALA A 70 -25.94 0.63 -1.65
N LEU A 71 -25.80 -0.58 -2.20
CA LEU A 71 -26.61 -1.06 -3.32
C LEU A 71 -28.08 -1.19 -2.95
N ASN A 72 -28.39 -1.78 -1.79
CA ASN A 72 -29.78 -1.87 -1.32
C ASN A 72 -30.41 -0.48 -1.12
N ALA A 73 -29.66 0.48 -0.58
CA ALA A 73 -30.17 1.85 -0.41
C ALA A 73 -30.46 2.53 -1.77
N CYS A 74 -29.60 2.35 -2.78
CA CYS A 74 -29.79 2.98 -4.09
C CYS A 74 -30.79 2.23 -4.99
N LEU A 75 -30.95 0.90 -4.85
CA LEU A 75 -31.96 0.15 -5.59
C LEU A 75 -33.39 0.53 -5.18
N VAL A 76 -33.63 0.73 -3.88
CA VAL A 76 -34.95 1.11 -3.34
C VAL A 76 -35.39 2.50 -3.87
N ALA A 77 -34.44 3.37 -4.21
CA ALA A 77 -34.72 4.69 -4.76
C ALA A 77 -34.90 4.69 -6.30
N SER A 78 -34.53 3.61 -7.01
CA SER A 78 -34.58 3.58 -8.48
C SER A 78 -35.97 3.21 -9.00
N GLN A 79 -36.54 4.04 -9.89
CA GLN A 79 -37.87 3.85 -10.47
C GLN A 79 -37.79 3.26 -11.89
N THR A 80 -36.66 3.45 -12.59
CA THR A 80 -36.46 3.01 -13.97
C THR A 80 -35.27 2.07 -14.15
N LYS A 81 -35.32 1.20 -15.17
CA LYS A 81 -34.24 0.23 -15.48
C LYS A 81 -32.88 0.89 -15.76
N ALA A 82 -32.88 2.09 -16.34
CA ALA A 82 -31.66 2.87 -16.60
C ALA A 82 -31.06 3.43 -15.29
N GLU A 83 -31.90 3.92 -14.37
CA GLU A 83 -31.46 4.32 -13.03
C GLU A 83 -30.95 3.15 -12.20
N SER A 84 -31.53 1.95 -12.33
CA SER A 84 -31.01 0.78 -11.60
C SER A 84 -29.59 0.41 -12.04
N LEU A 85 -29.27 0.52 -13.34
CA LEU A 85 -27.91 0.34 -13.85
C LEU A 85 -26.96 1.44 -13.35
N ALA A 86 -27.38 2.70 -13.40
CA ALA A 86 -26.60 3.82 -12.89
C ALA A 86 -26.38 3.74 -11.37
N ALA A 87 -27.35 3.25 -10.60
CA ALA A 87 -27.26 3.03 -9.16
C ALA A 87 -26.33 1.85 -8.81
N LEU A 88 -26.36 0.76 -9.60
CA LEU A 88 -25.47 -0.39 -9.44
C LEU A 88 -23.99 0.02 -9.60
N PHE A 89 -23.67 0.73 -10.68
CA PHE A 89 -22.31 1.21 -10.90
C PHE A 89 -21.97 2.39 -9.98
N GLY A 90 -22.85 3.37 -9.83
CA GLY A 90 -22.60 4.56 -9.02
C GLY A 90 -22.39 4.25 -7.55
N CYS A 91 -23.37 3.65 -6.89
CA CYS A 91 -23.30 3.38 -5.44
C CYS A 91 -22.42 2.17 -5.12
N GLY A 92 -22.45 1.13 -5.94
CA GLY A 92 -21.65 -0.08 -5.72
C GLY A 92 -20.14 0.14 -5.94
N PHE A 93 -19.76 0.85 -7.00
CA PHE A 93 -18.36 1.12 -7.33
C PHE A 93 -17.77 2.27 -6.50
N SER A 94 -18.56 3.29 -6.16
CA SER A 94 -18.06 4.40 -5.34
C SER A 94 -17.60 3.94 -3.96
N THR A 95 -18.33 3.03 -3.30
CA THR A 95 -17.90 2.49 -2.00
C THR A 95 -16.62 1.68 -2.10
N ILE A 96 -16.45 0.91 -3.18
CA ILE A 96 -15.24 0.14 -3.49
C ILE A 96 -14.06 1.09 -3.70
N LEU A 97 -14.23 2.17 -4.47
CA LEU A 97 -13.20 3.18 -4.68
C LEU A 97 -12.85 3.94 -3.40
N VAL A 98 -13.83 4.30 -2.59
CA VAL A 98 -13.58 4.98 -1.30
C VAL A 98 -12.79 4.06 -0.37
N ALA A 99 -13.14 2.77 -0.29
CA ALA A 99 -12.38 1.78 0.47
C ALA A 99 -10.93 1.67 -0.04
N PHE A 100 -10.74 1.70 -1.36
CA PHE A 100 -9.42 1.72 -1.97
C PHE A 100 -8.61 2.97 -1.59
N LEU A 101 -9.21 4.15 -1.59
CA LEU A 101 -8.53 5.39 -1.21
C LEU A 101 -8.15 5.40 0.27
N ILE A 102 -9.02 4.89 1.14
CA ILE A 102 -8.73 4.74 2.57
C ILE A 102 -7.57 3.76 2.78
N GLY A 103 -7.58 2.63 2.08
CA GLY A 103 -6.48 1.66 2.11
C GLY A 103 -5.15 2.25 1.63
N ALA A 104 -5.18 3.04 0.55
CA ALA A 104 -4.00 3.74 0.04
C ALA A 104 -3.46 4.76 1.05
N ALA A 105 -4.34 5.56 1.65
CA ALA A 105 -3.96 6.54 2.66
C ALA A 105 -3.34 5.88 3.90
N ALA A 106 -3.94 4.78 4.39
CA ALA A 106 -3.42 4.00 5.51
C ALA A 106 -2.04 3.40 5.20
N LEU A 107 -1.84 2.92 3.97
CA LEU A 107 -0.57 2.37 3.51
C LEU A 107 0.52 3.44 3.45
N VAL A 108 0.21 4.64 2.93
CA VAL A 108 1.15 5.76 2.89
C VAL A 108 1.52 6.18 4.32
N ALA A 109 0.53 6.38 5.19
CA ALA A 109 0.76 6.75 6.59
C ALA A 109 1.61 5.70 7.33
N GLY A 110 1.27 4.41 7.19
CA GLY A 110 2.01 3.31 7.79
C GLY A 110 3.42 3.17 7.24
N GLY A 111 3.61 3.33 5.93
CA GLY A 111 4.93 3.31 5.31
C GLY A 111 5.82 4.48 5.77
N PHE A 112 5.27 5.68 5.94
CA PHE A 112 5.99 6.80 6.55
C PHE A 112 6.38 6.52 8.01
N LEU A 113 5.50 5.87 8.78
CA LEU A 113 5.78 5.47 10.15
C LEU A 113 6.93 4.46 10.23
N ILE A 114 6.91 3.43 9.38
CA ILE A 114 7.98 2.43 9.26
C ILE A 114 9.29 3.11 8.85
N LEU A 115 9.24 4.06 7.91
CA LEU A 115 10.41 4.82 7.47
C LEU A 115 11.00 5.66 8.61
N ALA A 116 10.16 6.32 9.41
CA ALA A 116 10.57 7.11 10.58
C ALA A 116 11.17 6.23 11.68
N LEU A 117 10.58 5.07 11.96
CA LEU A 117 11.14 4.10 12.92
C LEU A 117 12.46 3.50 12.44
N ALA A 118 12.62 3.32 11.13
CA ALA A 118 13.87 2.81 10.55
C ALA A 118 14.99 3.86 10.54
N SER A 119 14.66 5.15 10.52
CA SER A 119 15.65 6.23 10.48
C SER A 119 16.25 6.57 11.85
N THR A 120 15.58 6.28 12.97
CA THR A 120 16.05 6.61 14.32
C THR A 120 17.13 5.66 14.87
N SER A 121 17.38 4.52 14.22
CA SER A 121 18.43 3.57 14.61
C SER A 121 19.77 3.86 13.92
N ILE A 122 20.28 5.10 14.01
CA ILE A 122 21.64 5.45 13.59
C ILE A 122 22.60 5.04 14.71
N ARG A 123 22.95 3.76 14.78
CA ARG A 123 24.30 3.37 15.19
C ARG A 123 24.95 2.67 14.01
N PRO A 124 25.91 3.32 13.33
CA PRO A 124 26.63 2.70 12.23
C PRO A 124 27.44 1.53 12.79
N TRP A 125 27.13 0.31 12.38
CA TRP A 125 27.90 -0.88 12.76
C TRP A 125 29.15 -1.05 11.90
N VAL A 126 29.36 -0.17 10.91
CA VAL A 126 30.60 -0.05 10.17
C VAL A 126 31.22 1.28 10.56
N ARG A 127 32.13 1.24 11.54
CA ARG A 127 33.20 2.24 11.58
C ARG A 127 33.97 2.02 10.28
N LEU A 128 33.90 2.99 9.37
CA LEU A 128 35.02 3.17 8.46
C LEU A 128 36.15 3.63 9.36
N GLU A 129 36.97 2.67 9.79
CA GLU A 129 38.27 2.93 10.40
C GLU A 129 39.05 3.68 9.33
N LYS A 130 39.09 5.00 9.51
CA LYS A 130 39.85 5.91 8.68
C LYS A 130 40.99 6.39 9.57
N ASP A 131 41.92 5.49 9.85
CA ASP A 131 43.16 5.79 10.57
C ASP A 131 44.33 5.12 9.83
N GLY A 132 45.16 5.95 9.18
CA GLY A 132 46.53 5.67 8.70
C GLY A 132 46.66 4.61 7.59
N GLU A 133 47.39 4.74 6.50
CA GLU A 133 48.53 5.58 6.10
C GLU A 133 48.53 5.55 4.57
N GLU A 134 48.76 6.69 3.91
CA GLU A 134 49.51 6.64 2.65
C GLU A 134 50.92 6.15 3.00
N PRO A 135 51.45 5.17 2.26
CA PRO A 135 52.79 5.41 1.74
C PRO A 135 52.89 5.09 0.24
N GLU A 136 53.48 6.07 -0.43
CA GLU A 136 54.27 6.05 -1.66
C GLU A 136 54.51 4.71 -2.35
N GLU A 137 54.38 4.74 -3.69
CA GLU A 137 55.13 3.87 -4.59
C GLU A 137 56.62 3.84 -4.20
N PRO A 138 57.29 2.69 -4.38
CA PRO A 138 58.59 2.79 -5.00
C PRO A 138 58.73 1.88 -6.22
N ILE A 139 59.21 2.55 -7.25
CA ILE A 139 59.96 2.07 -8.41
C ILE A 139 61.06 1.09 -7.95
N VAL A 140 61.01 -0.17 -8.42
CA VAL A 140 62.18 -0.97 -8.84
C VAL A 140 61.76 -1.91 -9.96
#